data_AF-A0A1F3SPG6-F1
#
_entry.id   AF-A0A1F3SPG6-F1
#
_cell.length_a   1.000
_cell.length_b   1.000
_cell.length_c   1.000
_cell.angle_alpha   90.00
_cell.angle_beta   90.00
_cell.angle_gamma   90.00
#
_symmetry.space_group_name_H-M   'P 1'
#
loop_
_entity.id
_entity.type
_entity.pdbx_description
1 polymer ?
#
loop_
_entity_poly.entity_id
_entity_poly.type
_entity_poly.pdbx_seq_one_letter_code
_entity_poly.pdbx_strand_id
1 'polypeptide(L)'
;MFEQNKVKAVILAMSFIIFCALAFRAGYNLVDLSEGRAPAAIDIEQDNLINRVKVILGGGASGIGLGNFRLRNDIGQLVDACEIYNEIEMTFYAGDMAVSGDPPQMIVGGPCLTADDTNLIAPIMIPYAKILPLAVHDTELVGLDNAAIKVSFRNISDSWPRVWVLQEVKITSPSAEAIRADSDDIRRVLGQLPSLKWQ
;
A
#
# COMPACT_ATOMS: atom_id res chain seq x y z
N MET A 1 15.76 -66.04 11.48
CA MET A 1 16.21 -64.85 10.72
C MET A 1 15.34 -63.61 10.97
N PHE A 2 14.65 -63.48 12.12
CA PHE A 2 13.66 -62.43 12.38
C PHE A 2 13.97 -61.51 13.57
N GLU A 3 15.12 -61.68 14.21
CA GLU A 3 15.41 -61.04 15.51
C GLU A 3 16.30 -59.79 15.42
N GLN A 4 16.96 -59.56 14.28
CA GLN A 4 17.90 -58.42 14.11
C GLN A 4 17.23 -57.09 13.73
N ASN A 5 15.95 -57.07 13.36
CA ASN A 5 15.28 -55.84 12.93
C ASN A 5 14.70 -55.00 14.08
N LYS A 6 14.48 -55.58 15.28
CA LYS A 6 13.94 -54.82 16.41
C LYS A 6 14.96 -53.89 17.07
N VAL A 7 16.25 -54.23 17.02
CA VAL A 7 17.32 -53.44 17.67
C VAL A 7 17.63 -52.16 16.89
N LYS A 8 17.54 -52.17 15.56
CA LYS A 8 17.77 -50.96 14.73
C LYS A 8 16.69 -49.88 14.91
N ALA A 9 15.45 -50.28 15.18
CA ALA A 9 14.34 -49.35 15.37
C ALA A 9 14.44 -48.55 16.70
N VAL A 10 14.94 -49.18 17.76
CA VAL A 10 15.08 -48.53 19.08
C VAL A 10 16.24 -47.52 19.11
N ILE A 11 17.34 -47.83 18.41
CA ILE A 11 18.50 -46.93 18.34
C ILE A 11 18.17 -45.65 17.54
N LEU A 12 17.39 -45.76 16.46
CA LEU A 12 16.92 -44.60 15.69
C LEU A 12 15.96 -43.71 16.47
N ALA A 13 15.09 -44.29 17.31
CA ALA A 13 14.16 -43.53 18.14
C ALA A 13 14.85 -42.78 19.29
N MET A 14 15.91 -43.34 19.90
CA MET A 14 16.66 -42.65 20.95
C MET A 14 17.55 -41.51 20.41
N SER A 15 18.06 -41.60 19.18
CA SER A 15 18.84 -40.51 18.58
C SER A 15 17.99 -39.27 18.23
N PHE A 16 16.69 -39.44 17.93
CA PHE A 16 15.80 -38.31 17.65
C PHE A 16 15.46 -37.49 18.92
N ILE A 17 15.32 -38.15 20.07
CA ILE A 17 15.04 -37.49 21.35
C ILE A 17 16.25 -36.68 21.86
N ILE A 18 17.47 -37.18 21.62
CA ILE A 18 18.70 -36.48 22.01
C ILE A 18 18.94 -35.24 21.14
N PHE A 19 18.58 -35.27 19.85
CA PHE A 19 18.67 -34.08 18.99
C PHE A 19 17.66 -32.98 19.37
N CYS A 20 16.46 -33.33 19.85
CA CYS A 20 15.52 -32.34 20.39
C CYS A 20 15.98 -31.70 21.71
N ALA A 21 16.66 -32.46 22.58
CA ALA A 21 17.12 -31.94 23.88
C ALA A 21 18.35 -31.02 23.77
N LEU A 22 19.19 -31.20 22.74
CA LEU A 22 20.35 -30.32 22.49
C LEU A 22 19.97 -28.96 21.89
N ALA A 23 18.84 -28.88 21.16
CA ALA A 23 18.31 -27.61 20.65
C ALA A 23 17.76 -26.70 21.77
N PHE A 24 17.38 -27.25 22.93
CA PHE A 24 16.87 -26.48 24.07
C PHE A 24 17.95 -25.85 24.96
N ARG A 25 19.22 -26.22 24.78
CA ARG A 25 20.32 -25.76 25.65
C ARG A 25 21.20 -24.67 25.04
N ALA A 26 21.10 -24.46 23.74
CA ALA A 26 21.53 -23.20 23.14
C ALA A 26 20.38 -22.22 23.35
N GLY A 27 20.57 -21.19 24.17
CA GLY A 27 19.57 -20.18 24.53
C GLY A 27 19.11 -19.32 23.35
N TYR A 28 18.65 -19.95 22.28
CA TYR A 28 17.76 -19.34 21.32
C TYR A 28 16.45 -19.14 22.08
N ASN A 29 16.27 -17.93 22.58
CA ASN A 29 14.94 -17.41 22.80
C ASN A 29 14.15 -17.72 21.53
N LEU A 30 13.19 -18.63 21.65
CA LEU A 30 12.04 -18.66 20.75
C LEU A 30 11.39 -17.29 20.96
N VAL A 31 11.88 -16.33 20.18
CA VAL A 31 11.26 -15.02 20.04
C VAL A 31 9.83 -15.32 19.68
N ASP A 32 8.98 -14.78 20.53
CA ASP A 32 7.54 -14.77 20.43
C ASP A 32 7.11 -14.50 18.97
N LEU A 33 6.76 -15.57 18.25
CA LEU A 33 6.24 -15.50 16.88
C LEU A 33 4.76 -15.04 16.88
N SER A 34 4.21 -14.63 18.03
CA SER A 34 2.78 -14.38 18.16
C SER A 34 2.34 -12.92 17.98
N GLU A 35 3.22 -11.92 17.94
CA GLU A 35 2.76 -10.52 17.89
C GLU A 35 3.50 -9.58 16.92
N GLY A 36 4.51 -10.06 16.17
CA GLY A 36 5.22 -9.25 15.17
C GLY A 36 4.95 -9.70 13.75
N ARG A 37 4.28 -8.88 12.93
CA ARG A 37 4.16 -9.11 11.48
C ARG A 37 5.58 -9.15 10.89
N ALA A 38 5.97 -10.28 10.29
CA ALA A 38 7.31 -10.42 9.72
C ALA A 38 7.51 -9.40 8.58
N PRO A 39 8.71 -8.78 8.46
CA PRO A 39 8.96 -7.74 7.46
C PRO A 39 8.63 -8.19 6.02
N ALA A 40 8.86 -9.46 5.69
CA ALA A 40 8.52 -10.01 4.38
C ALA A 40 7.02 -10.01 4.03
N ALA A 41 6.12 -9.94 5.03
CA ALA A 41 4.69 -9.83 4.78
C ALA A 41 4.30 -8.42 4.32
N ILE A 42 4.97 -7.39 4.84
CA ILE A 42 4.72 -6.00 4.47
C ILE A 42 5.11 -5.76 3.01
N ASP A 43 6.25 -6.30 2.56
CA ASP A 43 6.71 -6.16 1.17
C ASP A 43 5.69 -6.76 0.17
N ILE A 44 5.09 -7.92 0.50
CA ILE A 44 4.07 -8.56 -0.34
C ILE A 44 2.79 -7.73 -0.39
N GLU A 45 2.39 -7.15 0.74
CA GLU A 45 1.20 -6.29 0.82
C GLU A 45 1.40 -4.99 0.03
N GLN A 46 2.58 -4.36 0.14
CA GLN A 46 2.98 -3.21 -0.66
C GLN A 46 2.95 -3.53 -2.16
N ASP A 47 3.58 -4.63 -2.58
CA ASP A 47 3.60 -5.05 -3.98
C ASP A 47 2.19 -5.30 -4.52
N ASN A 48 1.31 -5.92 -3.72
CA ASN A 48 -0.07 -6.16 -4.11
C ASN A 48 -0.93 -4.89 -4.20
N LEU A 49 -0.65 -3.88 -3.38
CA LEU A 49 -1.33 -2.59 -3.47
C LEU A 49 -1.05 -1.89 -4.81
N ILE A 50 0.20 -1.95 -5.28
CA ILE A 50 0.63 -1.21 -6.48
C ILE A 50 0.64 -2.03 -7.78
N ASN A 51 0.59 -3.37 -7.74
CA ASN A 51 0.68 -4.21 -8.95
C ASN A 51 -0.48 -4.07 -9.96
N ARG A 52 -1.58 -3.43 -9.56
CA ARG A 52 -2.78 -3.20 -10.38
C ARG A 52 -3.12 -1.73 -10.55
N VAL A 53 -2.11 -0.86 -10.44
CA VAL A 53 -2.31 0.58 -10.63
C VAL A 53 -2.86 0.87 -12.03
N LYS A 54 -3.99 1.56 -12.08
CA LYS A 54 -4.64 1.97 -13.33
C LYS A 54 -5.02 3.45 -13.28
N VAL A 55 -4.60 4.20 -14.28
CA VAL A 55 -5.06 5.58 -14.48
C VAL A 55 -6.45 5.55 -15.12
N ILE A 56 -7.38 6.27 -14.52
CA ILE A 56 -8.76 6.40 -14.98
C ILE A 56 -9.01 7.85 -15.36
N LEU A 57 -9.57 8.07 -16.54
CA LEU A 57 -9.85 9.39 -17.11
C LEU A 57 -11.32 9.46 -17.51
N GLY A 58 -11.98 10.58 -17.25
CA GLY A 58 -13.34 10.83 -17.75
C GLY A 58 -14.03 12.00 -17.07
N GLY A 59 -14.90 12.69 -17.81
CA GLY A 59 -15.85 13.67 -17.24
C GLY A 59 -15.22 14.87 -16.53
N GLY A 60 -14.03 15.32 -16.94
CA GLY A 60 -13.33 16.41 -16.24
C GLY A 60 -12.71 15.99 -14.90
N ALA A 61 -12.57 14.69 -14.68
CA ALA A 61 -11.87 14.12 -13.55
C ALA A 61 -10.82 13.09 -14.00
N SER A 62 -9.81 12.90 -13.17
CA SER A 62 -8.81 11.84 -13.33
C SER A 62 -8.53 11.20 -11.98
N GLY A 63 -8.25 9.91 -11.98
CA GLY A 63 -8.00 9.16 -10.76
C GLY A 63 -7.01 8.03 -10.98
N ILE A 64 -6.55 7.46 -9.88
CA ILE A 64 -5.74 6.26 -9.86
C ILE A 64 -6.52 5.18 -9.10
N GLY A 65 -6.79 4.06 -9.78
CA GLY A 65 -7.25 2.83 -9.14
C GLY A 65 -6.04 2.02 -8.68
N LEU A 66 -6.18 1.37 -7.53
CA LEU A 66 -5.14 0.55 -6.89
C LEU A 66 -5.59 -0.91 -6.82
N GLY A 67 -4.65 -1.83 -6.59
CA GLY A 67 -4.97 -3.22 -6.33
C GLY A 67 -5.57 -3.40 -4.95
N ASN A 68 -6.67 -4.15 -4.85
CA ASN A 68 -7.15 -4.64 -3.57
C ASN A 68 -6.44 -5.96 -3.24
N PHE A 69 -6.16 -6.19 -1.97
CA PHE A 69 -5.53 -7.40 -1.47
C PHE A 69 -6.27 -7.90 -0.24
N ARG A 70 -6.05 -9.17 0.11
CA ARG A 70 -6.75 -9.80 1.23
C ARG A 70 -5.79 -10.09 2.37
N LEU A 71 -6.27 -9.81 3.57
CA LEU A 71 -5.54 -9.97 4.81
C LEU A 71 -6.30 -10.90 5.74
N ARG A 72 -5.59 -11.54 6.67
CA ARG A 72 -6.25 -12.24 7.78
C ARG A 72 -6.48 -11.25 8.90
N ASN A 73 -7.71 -11.14 9.35
CA ASN A 73 -8.04 -10.39 10.57
C ASN A 73 -7.68 -11.19 11.83
N ASP A 74 -7.96 -10.62 13.00
CA ASP A 74 -7.62 -11.20 14.31
C ASP A 74 -8.28 -12.57 14.59
N ILE A 75 -9.39 -12.86 13.91
CA ILE A 75 -10.08 -14.17 13.99
C ILE A 75 -9.65 -15.13 12.87
N GLY A 76 -8.62 -14.77 12.09
CA GLY A 76 -8.04 -15.58 11.03
C GLY A 76 -8.85 -15.62 9.72
N GLN A 77 -9.93 -14.84 9.60
CA GLN A 77 -10.73 -14.74 8.39
C GLN A 77 -10.06 -13.87 7.35
N LEU A 78 -10.18 -14.25 6.07
CA LEU A 78 -9.72 -13.43 4.96
C LEU A 78 -10.72 -12.31 4.68
N VAL A 79 -10.27 -11.07 4.84
CA VAL A 79 -11.04 -9.84 4.59
C VAL A 79 -10.30 -8.98 3.57
N ASP A 80 -11.02 -8.11 2.87
CA ASP A 80 -10.41 -7.18 1.93
C ASP A 80 -9.63 -6.07 2.67
N ALA A 81 -8.61 -5.50 2.04
CA ALA A 81 -7.73 -4.51 2.68
C ALA A 81 -8.51 -3.30 3.21
N CYS A 82 -9.51 -2.82 2.46
CA CYS A 82 -10.34 -1.69 2.87
C CYS A 82 -11.27 -1.97 4.06
N GLU A 83 -11.41 -3.21 4.52
CA GLU A 83 -12.10 -3.52 5.78
C GLU A 83 -11.21 -3.24 7.01
N ILE A 84 -9.89 -3.30 6.83
CA ILE A 84 -8.90 -3.02 7.88
C ILE A 84 -8.40 -1.58 7.79
N TYR A 85 -8.12 -1.12 6.57
CA TYR A 85 -7.62 0.22 6.27
C TYR A 85 -8.77 1.09 5.79
N ASN A 86 -9.03 2.20 6.47
CA ASN A 86 -10.17 3.06 6.16
C ASN A 86 -9.81 4.30 5.35
N GLU A 87 -8.53 4.63 5.22
CA GLU A 87 -8.06 5.83 4.53
C GLU A 87 -6.92 5.52 3.55
N ILE A 88 -6.92 6.23 2.42
CA ILE A 88 -5.87 6.21 1.40
C ILE A 88 -5.41 7.63 1.17
N GLU A 89 -4.09 7.82 1.09
CA GLU A 89 -3.43 9.05 0.71
C GLU A 89 -2.46 8.78 -0.45
N MET A 90 -2.53 9.60 -1.49
CA MET A 90 -1.63 9.56 -2.64
C MET A 90 -0.92 10.89 -2.75
N THR A 91 0.40 10.86 -2.87
CA THR A 91 1.22 12.05 -3.08
C THR A 91 1.72 12.10 -4.51
N PHE A 92 1.55 13.25 -5.15
CA PHE A 92 1.97 13.53 -6.51
C PHE A 92 2.91 14.73 -6.54
N TYR A 93 3.90 14.69 -7.44
CA TYR A 93 4.73 15.84 -7.78
C TYR A 93 4.53 16.26 -9.23
N ALA A 94 4.60 17.56 -9.49
CA ALA A 94 4.61 18.09 -10.85
C ALA A 94 5.90 17.66 -11.57
N GLY A 95 5.76 17.07 -12.76
CA GLY A 95 6.89 16.49 -13.49
C GLY A 95 7.75 17.49 -14.26
N ASP A 96 7.25 18.69 -14.50
CA ASP A 96 7.80 19.67 -15.45
C ASP A 96 8.04 21.07 -14.84
N MET A 97 7.86 21.21 -13.53
CA MET A 97 7.92 22.50 -12.85
C MET A 97 8.64 22.39 -11.49
N ALA A 98 9.40 23.42 -11.15
CA ALA A 98 9.98 23.62 -9.83
C ALA A 98 9.84 25.07 -9.40
N VAL A 99 9.53 25.30 -8.13
CA VAL A 99 9.38 26.61 -7.50
C VAL A 99 10.39 26.67 -6.37
N SER A 100 11.34 27.61 -6.46
CA SER A 100 12.45 27.73 -5.51
C SER A 100 13.32 26.46 -5.35
N GLY A 101 13.34 25.60 -6.36
CA GLY A 101 14.10 24.34 -6.36
C GLY A 101 13.29 23.10 -5.97
N ASP A 102 12.10 23.28 -5.40
CA ASP A 102 11.21 22.19 -5.01
C ASP A 102 10.05 22.02 -6.01
N PRO A 103 9.63 20.81 -6.37
CA PRO A 103 8.48 20.61 -7.25
C PRO A 103 7.16 20.94 -6.52
N PRO A 104 6.15 21.48 -7.22
CA PRO A 104 4.79 21.52 -6.70
C PRO A 104 4.28 20.15 -6.28
N GLN A 105 3.57 20.08 -5.16
CA GLN A 105 3.04 18.86 -4.57
C GLN A 105 1.50 18.89 -4.53
N MET A 106 0.89 17.76 -4.87
CA MET A 106 -0.53 17.50 -4.69
C MET A 106 -0.69 16.24 -3.82
N ILE A 107 -1.39 16.36 -2.71
CA ILE A 107 -1.73 15.25 -1.81
C ILE A 107 -3.24 15.02 -1.90
N VAL A 108 -3.62 13.79 -2.24
CA VAL A 108 -5.01 13.39 -2.44
C VAL A 108 -5.35 12.31 -1.44
N GLY A 109 -6.28 12.60 -0.54
CA GLY A 109 -6.76 11.69 0.50
C GLY A 109 -8.24 11.37 0.34
N GLY A 110 -8.64 10.17 0.75
CA GLY A 110 -10.04 9.76 0.76
C GLY A 110 -10.26 8.41 1.45
N PRO A 111 -11.52 7.95 1.56
CA PRO A 111 -11.83 6.66 2.15
C PRO A 111 -11.30 5.51 1.28
N CYS A 112 -10.82 4.43 1.92
CA CYS A 112 -10.57 3.16 1.25
C CYS A 112 -11.90 2.46 1.02
N LEU A 113 -12.28 2.24 -0.23
CA LEU A 113 -13.50 1.52 -0.59
C LEU A 113 -13.16 0.43 -1.61
N THR A 114 -13.75 -0.76 -1.48
CA THR A 114 -13.65 -1.80 -2.50
C THR A 114 -14.48 -1.41 -3.73
N ALA A 115 -13.93 -1.58 -4.94
CA ALA A 115 -14.66 -1.33 -6.19
C ALA A 115 -15.68 -2.46 -6.48
N ASP A 116 -16.45 -2.31 -7.56
CA ASP A 116 -17.32 -3.39 -8.06
C ASP A 116 -16.53 -4.66 -8.41
N ASP A 117 -15.28 -4.51 -8.89
CA ASP A 117 -14.31 -5.60 -8.96
C ASP A 117 -13.60 -5.71 -7.61
N THR A 118 -13.82 -6.82 -6.91
CA THR A 118 -13.26 -7.08 -5.57
C THR A 118 -11.73 -7.07 -5.54
N ASN A 119 -11.07 -7.19 -6.70
CA ASN A 119 -9.60 -7.12 -6.79
C ASN A 119 -9.06 -5.69 -6.95
N LEU A 120 -9.94 -4.69 -6.94
CA LEU A 120 -9.58 -3.29 -7.11
C LEU A 120 -10.13 -2.44 -5.96
N ILE A 121 -9.34 -1.46 -5.56
CA ILE A 121 -9.80 -0.38 -4.71
C ILE A 121 -10.50 0.64 -5.60
N ALA A 122 -11.66 1.13 -5.15
CA ALA A 122 -12.40 2.18 -5.81
C ALA A 122 -11.49 3.41 -6.01
N PRO A 123 -11.42 3.95 -7.24
CA PRO A 123 -10.51 5.03 -7.54
C PRO A 123 -10.92 6.33 -6.86
N ILE A 124 -9.94 7.05 -6.32
CA ILE A 124 -10.16 8.42 -5.86
C ILE A 124 -10.11 9.33 -7.09
N MET A 125 -11.27 9.85 -7.47
CA MET A 125 -11.43 10.73 -8.64
C MET A 125 -11.15 12.18 -8.25
N ILE A 126 -10.18 12.81 -8.90
CA ILE A 126 -9.78 14.21 -8.71
C ILE A 126 -10.50 15.05 -9.76
N PRO A 127 -11.46 15.92 -9.39
CA PRO A 127 -12.27 16.68 -10.33
C PRO A 127 -11.53 17.93 -10.83
N TYR A 128 -10.49 17.75 -11.64
CA TYR A 128 -9.65 18.85 -12.11
C TYR A 128 -10.43 19.93 -12.87
N ALA A 129 -11.54 19.60 -13.54
CA ALA A 129 -12.40 20.60 -14.18
C ALA A 129 -12.99 21.63 -13.20
N LYS A 130 -13.12 21.27 -11.92
CA LYS A 130 -13.54 22.19 -10.85
C LYS A 130 -12.38 22.92 -10.20
N ILE A 131 -11.18 22.34 -10.25
CA ILE A 131 -9.97 22.90 -9.65
C ILE A 131 -9.33 23.95 -10.57
N LEU A 132 -9.24 23.66 -11.88
CA LEU A 132 -8.60 24.55 -12.86
C LEU A 132 -9.15 25.98 -12.90
N PRO A 133 -10.46 26.24 -12.69
CA PRO A 133 -11.00 27.61 -12.63
C PRO A 133 -10.69 28.35 -11.32
N LEU A 134 -10.21 27.66 -10.28
CA LEU A 134 -9.89 28.29 -9.00
C LEU A 134 -8.60 29.11 -9.12
N ALA A 135 -8.48 30.12 -8.26
CA ALA A 135 -7.24 30.90 -8.14
C ALA A 135 -6.07 29.98 -7.79
N VAL A 136 -4.94 30.17 -8.46
CA VAL A 136 -3.74 29.34 -8.27
C VAL A 136 -3.03 29.77 -6.98
N HIS A 137 -3.03 28.90 -5.97
CA HIS A 137 -2.31 29.07 -4.71
C HIS A 137 -2.28 27.75 -3.93
N ASP A 138 -1.43 27.68 -2.91
CA ASP A 138 -1.45 26.61 -1.92
C ASP A 138 -2.79 26.58 -1.21
N THR A 139 -3.51 25.47 -1.34
CA THR A 139 -4.89 25.37 -0.88
C THR A 139 -5.23 23.95 -0.47
N GLU A 140 -6.20 23.82 0.42
CA GLU A 140 -6.78 22.54 0.83
C GLU A 140 -8.27 22.55 0.47
N LEU A 141 -8.65 21.63 -0.41
CA LEU A 141 -10.02 21.44 -0.87
C LEU A 141 -10.58 20.20 -0.20
N VAL A 142 -11.71 20.31 0.49
CA VAL A 142 -12.38 19.21 1.19
C VAL A 142 -13.81 19.09 0.67
N GLY A 143 -14.30 17.85 0.54
CA GLY A 143 -15.71 17.58 0.19
C GLY A 143 -16.04 17.84 -1.27
N LEU A 144 -15.07 17.65 -2.17
CA LEU A 144 -15.29 17.77 -3.61
C LEU A 144 -16.26 16.66 -4.08
N ASP A 145 -17.32 17.05 -4.79
CA ASP A 145 -18.28 16.13 -5.44
C ASP A 145 -19.09 15.20 -4.51
N ASN A 146 -19.38 15.64 -3.29
CA ASN A 146 -20.06 14.84 -2.25
C ASN A 146 -19.28 13.59 -1.82
N ALA A 147 -18.05 13.43 -2.31
CA ALA A 147 -17.14 12.41 -1.84
C ALA A 147 -16.32 13.00 -0.67
N ALA A 148 -16.02 12.17 0.33
CA ALA A 148 -15.15 12.52 1.45
C ALA A 148 -13.67 12.57 0.99
N ILE A 149 -13.39 13.31 -0.08
CA ILE A 149 -12.07 13.47 -0.67
C ILE A 149 -11.49 14.80 -0.18
N LYS A 150 -10.20 14.77 0.15
CA LYS A 150 -9.36 15.91 0.49
C LYS A 150 -8.24 16.04 -0.54
N VAL A 151 -8.07 17.22 -1.11
CA VAL A 151 -6.98 17.53 -2.05
C VAL A 151 -6.21 18.73 -1.51
N SER A 152 -4.94 18.54 -1.20
CA SER A 152 -4.04 19.60 -0.74
C SER A 152 -2.98 19.89 -1.79
N PHE A 153 -2.80 21.16 -2.11
CA PHE A 153 -1.74 21.65 -2.99
C PHE A 153 -0.71 22.43 -2.19
N ARG A 154 0.56 22.20 -2.48
CA ARG A 154 1.69 22.88 -1.85
C ARG A 154 2.72 23.29 -2.87
N ASN A 155 3.39 24.42 -2.61
CA ASN A 155 4.42 24.97 -3.46
C ASN A 155 3.95 25.20 -4.91
N ILE A 156 2.71 25.67 -5.08
CA ILE A 156 2.16 26.05 -6.38
C ILE A 156 2.60 27.48 -6.71
N SER A 157 3.08 27.69 -7.94
CA SER A 157 3.43 29.02 -8.47
C SER A 157 2.26 29.62 -9.25
N ASP A 158 2.49 30.13 -10.45
CA ASP A 158 1.57 31.05 -11.12
C ASP A 158 0.53 30.32 -11.99
N SER A 159 0.71 29.01 -12.17
CA SER A 159 -0.20 28.16 -12.94
C SER A 159 -0.33 26.76 -12.35
N TRP A 160 -1.50 26.14 -12.55
CA TRP A 160 -1.72 24.73 -12.20
C TRP A 160 -0.84 23.81 -13.08
N PRO A 161 -0.03 22.92 -12.49
CA PRO A 161 0.69 21.90 -13.25
C PRO A 161 -0.24 21.03 -14.09
N ARG A 162 0.22 20.69 -15.30
CA ARG A 162 -0.54 19.87 -16.25
C ARG A 162 -0.27 18.38 -16.11
N VAL A 163 0.89 18.03 -15.55
CA VAL A 163 1.34 16.64 -15.37
C VAL A 163 1.69 16.39 -13.91
N TRP A 164 0.97 15.46 -13.29
CA TRP A 164 1.17 15.05 -11.91
C TRP A 164 1.66 13.60 -11.87
N VAL A 165 2.82 13.36 -11.31
CA VAL A 165 3.45 12.04 -11.23
C VAL A 165 3.25 11.48 -9.83
N LEU A 166 2.69 10.28 -9.73
CA LEU A 166 2.49 9.59 -8.45
C LEU A 166 3.86 9.23 -7.84
N GLN A 167 4.09 9.65 -6.61
CA GLN A 167 5.33 9.42 -5.87
C GLN A 167 5.13 8.52 -4.66
N GLU A 168 3.95 8.53 -4.05
CA GLU A 168 3.67 7.74 -2.87
C GLU A 168 2.21 7.34 -2.81
N VAL A 169 1.96 6.12 -2.35
CA VAL A 169 0.66 5.64 -1.91
C VAL A 169 0.80 5.19 -0.47
N LYS A 170 -0.11 5.66 0.38
CA LYS A 170 -0.16 5.30 1.79
C LYS A 170 -1.58 4.93 2.15
N ILE A 171 -1.77 3.79 2.80
CA ILE A 171 -3.06 3.40 3.38
C ILE A 171 -2.93 3.29 4.88
N THR A 172 -3.90 3.84 5.59
CA THR A 172 -3.86 4.00 7.05
C THR A 172 -5.09 3.44 7.72
N SER A 173 -4.90 3.02 8.97
CA SER A 173 -5.94 2.55 9.87
C SER A 173 -5.62 3.01 11.29
N PRO A 174 -6.62 3.31 12.13
CA PRO A 174 -6.41 3.52 13.55
C PRO A 174 -5.91 2.27 14.29
N SER A 175 -6.21 1.07 13.77
CA SER A 175 -5.98 -0.20 14.45
C SER A 175 -4.86 -1.05 13.84
N ALA A 176 -4.28 -0.63 12.72
CA ALA A 176 -3.25 -1.39 12.02
C ALA A 176 -2.08 -0.50 11.58
N GLU A 177 -0.90 -1.10 11.43
CA GLU A 177 0.28 -0.43 10.88
C GLU A 177 0.03 0.03 9.44
N ALA A 178 0.39 1.28 9.16
CA ALA A 178 0.22 1.88 7.84
C ALA A 178 1.06 1.18 6.79
N ILE A 179 0.48 0.91 5.62
CA ILE A 179 1.20 0.39 4.46
C ILE A 179 1.53 1.57 3.56
N ARG A 180 2.80 1.69 3.18
CA ARG A 180 3.31 2.77 2.33
C ARG A 180 4.11 2.17 1.19
N ALA A 181 3.84 2.60 -0.03
CA ALA A 181 4.65 2.30 -1.20
C ALA A 181 5.16 3.63 -1.77
N ASP A 182 6.47 3.80 -1.82
CA ASP A 182 7.10 5.02 -2.32
C ASP A 182 7.48 4.91 -3.81
N SER A 183 8.19 5.91 -4.33
CA SER A 183 8.52 5.99 -5.75
C SER A 183 9.44 4.86 -6.20
N ASP A 184 10.29 4.33 -5.31
CA ASP A 184 11.20 3.24 -5.64
C ASP A 184 10.44 1.91 -5.70
N ASP A 185 9.51 1.67 -4.79
CA ASP A 185 8.59 0.53 -4.84
C ASP A 185 7.71 0.56 -6.08
N ILE A 186 7.11 1.72 -6.38
CA ILE A 186 6.25 1.91 -7.55
C ILE A 186 7.05 1.65 -8.83
N ARG A 187 8.28 2.17 -8.95
CA ARG A 187 9.15 1.87 -10.11
C ARG A 187 9.58 0.41 -10.16
N ARG A 188 9.87 -0.22 -9.02
CA ARG A 188 10.26 -1.63 -8.94
C ARG A 188 9.17 -2.54 -9.49
N VAL A 189 7.91 -2.28 -9.15
CA VAL A 189 6.77 -3.12 -9.56
C VAL A 189 6.24 -2.76 -10.95
N LEU A 190 6.09 -1.47 -11.27
CA LEU A 190 5.46 -1.02 -12.52
C LEU A 190 6.44 -0.69 -13.65
N GLY A 191 7.73 -0.57 -13.34
CA GLY A 191 8.78 -0.12 -14.27
C GLY A 191 8.79 1.39 -14.56
N GLN A 192 7.73 2.11 -14.20
CA GLN A 192 7.61 3.56 -14.36
C GLN A 192 6.60 4.15 -13.37
N LEU A 193 6.69 5.46 -13.12
CA LEU A 193 5.72 6.15 -12.27
C LEU A 193 4.44 6.51 -13.06
N PRO A 194 3.26 6.14 -12.56
CA PRO A 194 1.99 6.60 -13.11
C PRO A 194 1.90 8.12 -13.12
N SER A 195 1.29 8.69 -14.16
CA SER A 195 1.06 10.13 -14.26
C SER A 195 -0.37 10.47 -14.65
N LEU A 196 -0.89 11.54 -14.06
CA LEU A 196 -2.16 12.16 -14.40
C LEU A 196 -1.88 13.38 -15.27
N LYS A 197 -2.61 13.48 -16.39
CA LYS A 197 -2.54 14.63 -17.31
C LYS A 197 -3.86 15.38 -17.27
N TRP A 198 -3.82 16.66 -16.91
CA TRP A 198 -4.99 17.52 -16.89
C TRP A 198 -5.05 18.33 -18.19
N GLN A 199 -6.12 18.11 -18.96
CA GLN A 199 -6.35 18.77 -20.25
C GLN A 199 -7.09 20.09 -20.05
#